data_AF-A0A3G2G6K5-F1
#
_entry.id   AF-A0A3G2G6K5-F1
#
_cell.length_a   1.000
_cell.length_b   1.000
_cell.length_c   1.000
_cell.angle_alpha   90.00
_cell.angle_beta   90.00
_cell.angle_gamma   90.00
#
_symmetry.space_group_name_H-M   'P 1'
#
loop_
_entity.id
_entity.type
_entity.pdbx_description
1 polymer ?
#
loop_
_entity_poly.entity_id
_entity_poly.type
_entity_poly.pdbx_seq_one_letter_code
_entity_poly.pdbx_strand_id
1 'polypeptide(L)'
;MEKYFDELFSLIFKFDKLQFNFKDIQYTNELIKENILTQEGNLLNVNLETDLLFEYLISYAENILNMPLPQEISDSLLFHENFHNEIKRLNNAPFSNSYHAIIDNLGAFILVKRNRDGKDITEFLLNLNDEIRQTNRHLYSYEKHYYNALVKLNVDLELVSDAIQYSLNDEIHRHYSKTYCKKISVKNPVFANKLVEYWSNEKFDLSFKYLQKDILVNLYRQDKKAFKRAFKVFKNSPKILIDFLVEIDYQNDDDLQIAIRAVENIESDGNFYGSEIVQFYAKLLEVKPDSLEIINKVFDKFYEYYEKEDEEIRGWIVHIISRGIDGFEDERYNFLHHILNKTGNIRVIKYFFENFKEPKYYFHFFEFAYTKLEFRTNLSLFEGGIKHFWKSNKSETEEFILKFLSNENIKKRIGGIHLILMGVFAIDVLHIDSEIGQLRSIEAFERFPHSIDKIVPLLLQFRSSKYKAVKEECKLTLSRLIFEAYHEHIYKIILNHLSNSKADKSLKEFFTKTLDSYNEMCVFKSKINDLSPNQNEYNLMELYYRLEHENQAKMMEEVKEGKGTFLEHLGKTSVIVRGNAWKLDGQDEIRKLDSHQHSILVDGRIYKNPDLYEHLLNSNKSKYDN
;
A
#
# COMPACT_ATOMS: atom_id res chain seq x y z
N MET A 1 1.44 -43.05 -29.72
CA MET A 1 1.22 -42.57 -28.35
C MET A 1 2.18 -41.43 -28.02
N GLU A 2 3.50 -41.61 -28.11
CA GLU A 2 4.50 -40.54 -27.83
C GLU A 2 4.21 -39.20 -28.54
N LYS A 3 3.87 -39.24 -29.84
CA LYS A 3 3.56 -38.02 -30.63
C LYS A 3 2.44 -37.15 -30.04
N TYR A 4 1.49 -37.72 -29.29
CA TYR A 4 0.39 -36.98 -28.66
C TYR A 4 0.85 -36.24 -27.39
N PHE A 5 1.80 -36.81 -26.66
CA PHE A 5 2.37 -36.22 -25.46
C PHE A 5 3.31 -35.07 -25.82
N ASP A 6 4.13 -35.22 -26.86
CA ASP A 6 5.01 -34.15 -27.35
C ASP A 6 4.20 -32.91 -27.77
N GLU A 7 3.06 -33.12 -28.43
CA GLU A 7 2.14 -32.04 -28.81
C GLU A 7 1.55 -31.35 -27.56
N LEU A 8 1.06 -32.12 -26.58
CA LEU A 8 0.54 -31.58 -25.32
C LEU A 8 1.60 -30.76 -24.56
N PHE A 9 2.81 -31.29 -24.39
CA PHE A 9 3.88 -30.57 -23.69
C PHE A 9 4.30 -29.31 -24.43
N SER A 10 4.39 -29.38 -25.76
CA SER A 10 4.65 -28.21 -26.60
C SER A 10 3.58 -27.13 -26.40
N LEU A 11 2.30 -27.50 -26.30
CA LEU A 11 1.20 -26.56 -26.03
C LEU A 11 1.31 -25.97 -24.62
N ILE A 12 1.56 -26.79 -23.59
CA ILE A 12 1.71 -26.34 -22.20
C ILE A 12 2.83 -25.30 -22.09
N PHE A 13 4.00 -25.59 -22.64
CA PHE A 13 5.16 -24.71 -22.51
C PHE A 13 5.07 -23.47 -23.41
N LYS A 14 4.48 -23.58 -24.59
CA LYS A 14 4.32 -22.44 -25.52
C LYS A 14 3.28 -21.44 -25.04
N PHE A 15 2.15 -21.92 -24.51
CA PHE A 15 1.04 -21.06 -24.11
C PHE A 15 1.02 -20.72 -22.62
N ASP A 16 1.90 -21.36 -21.84
CA ASP A 16 2.00 -21.23 -20.39
C ASP A 16 0.66 -21.47 -19.66
N LYS A 17 0.04 -22.63 -19.92
CA LYS A 17 -1.27 -22.99 -19.35
C LYS A 17 -1.34 -24.48 -19.05
N LEU A 18 -2.07 -24.82 -17.98
CA LEU A 18 -2.45 -26.19 -17.61
C LEU A 18 -3.94 -26.48 -17.84
N GLN A 19 -4.65 -25.52 -18.40
CA GLN A 19 -6.08 -25.60 -18.69
C GLN A 19 -6.33 -25.21 -20.15
N PHE A 20 -7.05 -26.06 -20.86
CA PHE A 20 -7.29 -25.96 -22.30
C PHE A 20 -8.76 -26.16 -22.65
N ASN A 21 -9.17 -25.66 -23.82
CA ASN A 21 -10.46 -26.03 -24.39
C ASN A 21 -10.33 -27.31 -25.21
N PHE A 22 -11.44 -28.02 -25.41
CA PHE A 22 -11.52 -29.21 -26.27
C PHE A 22 -11.00 -29.00 -27.70
N LYS A 23 -11.03 -27.76 -28.21
CA LYS A 23 -10.56 -27.42 -29.56
C LYS A 23 -9.04 -27.27 -29.65
N ASP A 24 -8.37 -27.10 -28.51
CA ASP A 24 -6.94 -26.81 -28.45
C ASP A 24 -6.10 -28.09 -28.54
N ILE A 25 -6.71 -29.28 -28.32
CA ILE A 25 -6.03 -30.58 -28.25
C ILE A 25 -6.72 -31.60 -29.17
N GLN A 26 -5.99 -32.11 -30.18
CA GLN A 26 -6.54 -33.03 -31.18
C GLN A 26 -6.92 -34.42 -30.62
N TYR A 27 -6.20 -34.92 -29.60
CA TYR A 27 -6.33 -36.28 -29.06
C TYR A 27 -6.97 -36.32 -27.66
N THR A 28 -8.02 -35.53 -27.47
CA THR A 28 -8.64 -35.30 -26.16
C THR A 28 -9.19 -36.59 -25.53
N ASN A 29 -9.86 -37.45 -26.30
CA ASN A 29 -10.52 -38.65 -25.77
C ASN A 29 -9.52 -39.68 -25.24
N GLU A 30 -8.39 -39.85 -25.93
CA GLU A 30 -7.30 -40.73 -25.54
C GLU A 30 -6.61 -40.23 -24.26
N LEU A 31 -6.31 -38.93 -24.17
CA LEU A 31 -5.68 -38.34 -22.99
C LEU A 31 -6.58 -38.37 -21.74
N ILE A 32 -7.90 -38.22 -21.92
CA ILE A 32 -8.86 -38.42 -20.81
C ILE A 32 -8.89 -39.88 -20.37
N LYS A 33 -8.88 -40.83 -21.32
CA LYS A 33 -8.90 -42.27 -21.02
C LYS A 33 -7.67 -42.71 -20.21
N GLU A 34 -6.51 -42.15 -20.51
CA GLU A 34 -5.26 -42.39 -19.77
C GLU A 34 -5.15 -41.56 -18.48
N ASN A 35 -6.22 -40.85 -18.09
CA ASN A 35 -6.31 -39.99 -16.91
C ASN A 35 -5.30 -38.81 -16.90
N ILE A 36 -4.76 -38.45 -18.06
CA ILE A 36 -3.81 -37.34 -18.24
C ILE A 36 -4.52 -35.99 -18.23
N LEU A 37 -5.74 -35.94 -18.77
CA LEU A 37 -6.62 -34.79 -18.73
C LEU A 37 -7.87 -35.10 -17.91
N THR A 38 -8.27 -34.20 -17.02
CA THR A 38 -9.55 -34.25 -16.32
C THR A 38 -10.50 -33.20 -16.87
N GLN A 39 -11.77 -33.57 -17.02
CA GLN A 39 -12.80 -32.66 -17.52
C GLN A 39 -13.50 -31.95 -16.36
N GLU A 40 -13.51 -30.62 -16.40
CA GLU A 40 -14.32 -29.77 -15.52
C GLU A 40 -15.19 -28.84 -16.37
N GLY A 41 -16.44 -29.24 -16.58
CA GLY A 41 -17.36 -28.53 -17.48
C GLY A 41 -16.87 -28.55 -18.93
N ASN A 42 -16.57 -27.36 -19.47
CA ASN A 42 -16.07 -27.16 -20.85
C ASN A 42 -14.54 -27.10 -20.94
N LEU A 43 -13.84 -27.25 -19.82
CA LEU A 43 -12.39 -27.10 -19.72
C LEU A 43 -11.72 -28.45 -19.44
N LEU A 44 -10.51 -28.61 -19.99
CA LEU A 44 -9.64 -29.75 -19.78
C LEU A 44 -8.46 -29.31 -18.91
N ASN A 45 -8.29 -29.94 -17.75
CA ASN A 45 -7.18 -29.68 -16.84
C ASN A 45 -6.14 -30.78 -16.96
N VAL A 46 -4.86 -30.43 -16.96
CA VAL A 46 -3.76 -31.40 -16.92
C VAL A 46 -3.69 -32.03 -15.53
N ASN A 47 -3.78 -33.36 -15.47
CA ASN A 47 -3.74 -34.13 -14.24
C ASN A 47 -2.31 -34.40 -13.77
N LEU A 48 -1.82 -33.52 -12.89
CA LEU A 48 -0.48 -33.59 -12.29
C LEU A 48 -0.31 -34.71 -11.25
N GLU A 49 -1.34 -35.52 -11.00
CA GLU A 49 -1.26 -36.63 -10.04
C GLU A 49 -0.83 -37.95 -10.70
N THR A 50 -0.86 -38.02 -12.03
CA THR A 50 -0.53 -39.25 -12.75
C THR A 50 0.97 -39.43 -12.93
N ASP A 51 1.51 -40.57 -12.52
CA ASP A 51 2.92 -40.92 -12.76
C ASP A 51 3.19 -41.06 -14.27
N LEU A 52 2.21 -41.55 -15.04
CA LEU A 52 2.30 -41.73 -16.49
C LEU A 52 2.63 -40.43 -17.24
N LEU A 53 2.04 -39.29 -16.84
CA LEU A 53 2.36 -37.98 -17.42
C LEU A 53 3.85 -37.66 -17.29
N PHE A 54 4.43 -37.94 -16.12
CA PHE A 54 5.83 -37.62 -15.85
C PHE A 54 6.80 -38.63 -16.47
N GLU A 55 6.38 -39.89 -16.70
CA GLU A 55 7.17 -40.83 -17.49
C GLU A 55 7.36 -40.32 -18.93
N TYR A 56 6.28 -39.88 -19.58
CA TYR A 56 6.38 -39.27 -20.91
C TYR A 56 7.12 -37.92 -20.89
N LEU A 57 6.97 -37.13 -19.82
CA LEU A 57 7.70 -35.87 -19.69
C LEU A 57 9.21 -36.09 -19.54
N ILE A 58 9.65 -37.18 -18.90
CA ILE A 58 11.07 -37.57 -18.88
C ILE A 58 11.53 -37.88 -20.30
N SER A 59 10.82 -38.73 -21.05
CA SER A 59 11.21 -39.05 -22.43
C SER A 59 11.26 -37.79 -23.32
N TYR A 60 10.32 -36.87 -23.13
CA TYR A 60 10.32 -35.57 -23.78
C TYR A 60 11.54 -34.73 -23.40
N ALA A 61 11.91 -34.69 -22.12
CA ALA A 61 13.10 -34.00 -21.64
C ALA A 61 14.40 -34.62 -22.17
N GLU A 62 14.48 -35.95 -22.25
CA GLU A 62 15.63 -36.68 -22.82
C GLU A 62 15.84 -36.32 -24.29
N ASN A 63 14.75 -36.23 -25.06
CA ASN A 63 14.78 -35.81 -26.45
C ASN A 63 15.22 -34.35 -26.62
N ILE A 64 14.74 -33.44 -25.75
CA ILE A 64 15.10 -32.01 -25.79
C ILE A 64 16.57 -31.78 -25.40
N LEU A 65 17.05 -32.45 -24.36
CA LEU A 65 18.43 -32.30 -23.87
C LEU A 65 19.44 -33.19 -24.61
N ASN A 66 18.97 -34.13 -25.43
CA ASN A 66 19.79 -35.13 -26.12
C ASN A 66 20.69 -35.93 -25.16
N MET A 67 20.15 -36.30 -24.00
CA MET A 67 20.83 -37.12 -23.00
C MET A 67 19.79 -37.95 -22.21
N PRO A 68 20.13 -39.18 -21.80
CA PRO A 68 19.24 -39.98 -20.95
C PRO A 68 19.21 -39.43 -19.52
N LEU A 69 18.13 -39.71 -18.78
CA LEU A 69 18.01 -39.36 -17.36
C LEU A 69 19.12 -40.06 -16.55
N PRO A 70 20.02 -39.31 -15.87
CA PRO A 70 21.08 -39.89 -15.06
C PRO A 70 20.58 -40.81 -13.93
N GLN A 71 21.45 -41.68 -13.44
CA GLN A 71 21.15 -42.63 -12.36
C GLN A 71 21.41 -42.07 -10.96
N GLU A 72 22.38 -41.15 -10.83
CA GLU A 72 22.67 -40.49 -9.55
C GLU A 72 21.67 -39.38 -9.26
N ILE A 73 21.35 -39.18 -7.97
CA ILE A 73 20.34 -38.22 -7.52
C ILE A 73 20.72 -36.79 -7.93
N SER A 74 21.95 -36.38 -7.65
CA SER A 74 22.45 -35.04 -7.98
C SER A 74 22.34 -34.75 -9.48
N ASP A 75 22.85 -35.67 -10.31
CA ASP A 75 22.84 -35.51 -11.77
C ASP A 75 21.43 -35.53 -12.35
N SER A 76 20.51 -36.29 -11.74
CA SER A 76 19.09 -36.32 -12.14
C SER A 76 18.39 -34.97 -11.90
N LEU A 77 18.75 -34.28 -10.81
CA LEU A 77 18.23 -32.93 -10.54
C LEU A 77 18.91 -31.87 -11.40
N LEU A 78 20.19 -32.05 -11.74
CA LEU A 78 20.86 -31.20 -12.73
C LEU A 78 20.19 -31.35 -14.12
N PHE A 79 19.82 -32.58 -14.49
CA PHE A 79 19.04 -32.84 -15.70
C PHE A 79 17.69 -32.10 -15.69
N HIS A 80 16.98 -32.13 -14.55
CA HIS A 80 15.73 -31.38 -14.37
C HIS A 80 15.91 -29.87 -14.51
N GLU A 81 16.94 -29.29 -13.90
CA GLU A 81 17.22 -27.86 -14.01
C GLU A 81 17.61 -27.46 -15.44
N ASN A 82 18.46 -28.27 -16.10
CA ASN A 82 18.84 -28.06 -17.49
C ASN A 82 17.61 -28.09 -18.41
N PHE A 83 16.70 -29.04 -18.19
CA PHE A 83 15.45 -29.12 -18.94
C PHE A 83 14.60 -27.86 -18.73
N HIS A 84 14.45 -27.41 -17.48
CA HIS A 84 13.70 -26.19 -17.18
C HIS A 84 14.30 -24.95 -17.86
N ASN A 85 15.62 -24.80 -17.83
CA ASN A 85 16.33 -23.69 -18.46
C ASN A 85 16.20 -23.73 -19.99
N GLU A 86 16.26 -24.92 -20.59
CA GLU A 86 16.12 -25.09 -22.03
C GLU A 86 14.70 -24.78 -22.50
N ILE A 87 13.67 -25.21 -21.77
CA ILE A 87 12.27 -24.85 -22.06
C ILE A 87 12.04 -23.34 -21.96
N LYS A 88 12.63 -22.67 -20.96
CA LYS A 88 12.58 -21.20 -20.86
C LYS A 88 13.23 -20.53 -22.07
N ARG A 89 14.40 -21.02 -22.49
CA ARG A 89 15.14 -20.52 -23.65
C ARG A 89 14.35 -20.69 -24.94
N LEU A 90 13.71 -21.84 -25.15
CA LEU A 90 12.94 -22.14 -26.36
C LEU A 90 11.66 -21.30 -26.47
N ASN A 91 11.04 -20.93 -25.35
CA ASN A 91 9.74 -20.24 -25.33
C ASN A 91 9.80 -18.74 -25.03
N ASN A 92 10.99 -18.15 -24.82
CA ASN A 92 11.16 -16.74 -24.43
C ASN A 92 10.28 -16.32 -23.23
N ALA A 93 10.04 -17.23 -22.30
CA ALA A 93 9.06 -17.03 -21.23
C ALA A 93 9.62 -16.14 -20.10
N PRO A 94 8.84 -15.19 -19.55
CA PRO A 94 9.23 -14.38 -18.39
C PRO A 94 9.34 -15.21 -17.10
N PHE A 95 9.79 -14.60 -16.00
CA PHE A 95 10.14 -15.25 -14.73
C PHE A 95 8.97 -15.90 -13.94
N SER A 96 7.72 -15.74 -14.36
CA SER A 96 6.51 -16.18 -13.63
C SER A 96 5.62 -17.02 -14.55
N ASN A 97 5.83 -18.33 -14.56
CA ASN A 97 5.17 -19.25 -15.50
C ASN A 97 4.18 -20.17 -14.79
N SER A 98 2.98 -20.27 -15.33
CA SER A 98 1.91 -21.20 -14.95
C SER A 98 2.31 -22.67 -15.10
N TYR A 99 3.27 -23.00 -15.98
CA TYR A 99 3.84 -24.35 -16.10
C TYR A 99 4.85 -24.70 -14.98
N HIS A 100 5.16 -23.79 -14.04
CA HIS A 100 6.07 -24.08 -12.93
C HIS A 100 5.57 -25.27 -12.08
N ALA A 101 4.25 -25.45 -11.97
CA ALA A 101 3.67 -26.59 -11.30
C ALA A 101 4.01 -27.94 -11.97
N ILE A 102 4.03 -28.03 -13.31
CA ILE A 102 4.40 -29.28 -13.99
C ILE A 102 5.91 -29.57 -13.84
N ILE A 103 6.75 -28.53 -13.91
CA ILE A 103 8.21 -28.66 -13.71
C ILE A 103 8.53 -29.06 -12.26
N ASP A 104 7.87 -28.47 -11.27
CA ASP A 104 8.09 -28.80 -9.86
C ASP A 104 7.72 -30.24 -9.53
N ASN A 105 6.60 -30.72 -10.08
CA ASN A 105 6.17 -32.10 -9.92
C ASN A 105 7.07 -33.09 -10.69
N LEU A 106 7.67 -32.68 -11.81
CA LEU A 106 8.67 -33.49 -12.50
C LEU A 106 9.89 -33.75 -11.60
N GLY A 107 10.42 -32.72 -10.93
CA GLY A 107 11.55 -32.88 -10.01
C GLY A 107 11.22 -33.83 -8.86
N ALA A 108 10.00 -33.75 -8.30
CA ALA A 108 9.52 -34.69 -7.30
C ALA A 108 9.39 -36.12 -7.85
N PHE A 109 8.84 -36.27 -9.06
CA PHE A 109 8.71 -37.58 -9.71
C PHE A 109 10.06 -38.23 -10.01
N ILE A 110 11.06 -37.45 -10.43
CA ILE A 110 12.43 -37.94 -10.64
C ILE A 110 12.98 -38.54 -9.34
N LEU A 111 12.80 -37.87 -8.19
CA LEU A 111 13.22 -38.43 -6.90
C LEU A 111 12.45 -39.69 -6.52
N VAL A 112 11.13 -39.75 -6.79
CA VAL A 112 10.32 -40.97 -6.60
C VAL A 112 10.89 -42.13 -7.44
N LYS A 113 11.23 -41.87 -8.72
CA LYS A 113 11.82 -42.88 -9.61
C LYS A 113 13.17 -43.37 -9.08
N ARG A 114 14.06 -42.46 -8.67
CA ARG A 114 15.37 -42.81 -8.09
C ARG A 114 15.23 -43.64 -6.81
N ASN A 115 14.25 -43.31 -5.96
CA ASN A 115 13.96 -44.10 -4.76
C ASN A 115 13.45 -45.51 -5.10
N ARG A 116 12.58 -45.64 -6.10
CA ARG A 116 12.12 -46.95 -6.60
C ARG A 116 13.25 -47.78 -7.23
N ASP A 117 14.24 -47.11 -7.82
CA ASP A 117 15.46 -47.73 -8.37
C ASP A 117 16.50 -48.09 -7.28
N GLY A 118 16.17 -47.90 -5.99
CA GLY A 118 17.00 -48.33 -4.85
C GLY A 118 17.96 -47.27 -4.30
N LYS A 119 17.86 -46.00 -4.72
CA LYS A 119 18.66 -44.90 -4.17
C LYS A 119 17.96 -44.27 -2.96
N ASP A 120 18.66 -44.11 -1.84
CA ASP A 120 18.08 -43.47 -0.65
C ASP A 120 18.09 -41.94 -0.77
N ILE A 121 16.93 -41.37 -1.10
CA ILE A 121 16.76 -39.91 -1.24
C ILE A 121 16.76 -39.17 0.12
N THR A 122 16.54 -39.88 1.22
CA THR A 122 16.53 -39.32 2.58
C THR A 122 17.95 -39.23 3.11
N GLU A 123 18.72 -40.32 2.99
CA GLU A 123 20.14 -40.32 3.32
C GLU A 123 20.90 -39.27 2.50
N PHE A 124 20.53 -39.12 1.22
CA PHE A 124 21.08 -38.04 0.39
C PHE A 124 20.81 -36.66 0.99
N LEU A 125 19.57 -36.36 1.42
CA LEU A 125 19.23 -35.10 2.09
C LEU A 125 20.08 -34.86 3.34
N LEU A 126 20.18 -35.87 4.20
CA LEU A 126 20.88 -35.76 5.49
C LEU A 126 22.39 -35.52 5.30
N ASN A 127 22.95 -35.98 4.18
CA ASN A 127 24.34 -35.77 3.81
C ASN A 127 24.58 -34.47 3.02
N LEU A 128 23.54 -33.73 2.62
CA LEU A 128 23.72 -32.41 2.02
C LEU A 128 24.24 -31.43 3.08
N ASN A 129 25.24 -30.63 2.73
CA ASN A 129 25.71 -29.53 3.56
C ASN A 129 25.93 -28.29 2.68
N ASP A 130 26.21 -27.15 3.31
CA ASP A 130 26.32 -25.87 2.60
C ASP A 130 27.47 -25.87 1.58
N GLU A 131 28.56 -26.58 1.85
CA GLU A 131 29.70 -26.69 0.93
C GLU A 131 29.31 -27.44 -0.36
N ILE A 132 28.57 -28.54 -0.22
CA ILE A 132 28.03 -29.32 -1.35
C ILE A 132 27.05 -28.47 -2.15
N ARG A 133 26.18 -27.70 -1.49
CA ARG A 133 25.17 -26.83 -2.14
C ARG A 133 25.81 -25.65 -2.87
N GLN A 134 26.84 -25.04 -2.30
CA GLN A 134 27.58 -23.94 -2.96
C GLN A 134 28.26 -24.42 -4.24
N THR A 135 28.80 -25.63 -4.21
CA THR A 135 29.44 -26.26 -5.38
C THR A 135 28.39 -26.70 -6.41
N ASN A 136 27.23 -27.17 -5.96
CA ASN A 136 26.16 -27.75 -6.78
C ASN A 136 24.85 -26.96 -6.61
N ARG A 137 24.75 -25.81 -7.27
CA ARG A 137 23.65 -24.87 -7.08
C ARG A 137 22.27 -25.46 -7.39
N HIS A 138 22.18 -26.46 -8.27
CA HIS A 138 20.94 -27.17 -8.59
C HIS A 138 20.30 -27.86 -7.38
N LEU A 139 21.09 -28.13 -6.33
CA LEU A 139 20.64 -28.78 -5.10
C LEU A 139 20.03 -27.83 -4.07
N TYR A 140 20.06 -26.50 -4.28
CA TYR A 140 19.42 -25.55 -3.34
C TYR A 140 17.91 -25.76 -3.19
N SER A 141 17.24 -26.32 -4.20
CA SER A 141 15.81 -26.61 -4.16
C SER A 141 15.51 -28.08 -3.83
N TYR A 142 16.48 -28.84 -3.30
CA TYR A 142 16.31 -30.27 -3.07
C TYR A 142 15.12 -30.56 -2.14
N GLU A 143 15.00 -29.85 -1.02
CA GLU A 143 13.95 -30.02 -0.01
C GLU A 143 12.55 -29.87 -0.61
N LYS A 144 12.38 -28.91 -1.51
CA LYS A 144 11.12 -28.69 -2.23
C LYS A 144 10.68 -29.94 -2.97
N HIS A 145 11.59 -30.53 -3.75
CA HIS A 145 11.30 -31.73 -4.54
C HIS A 145 11.18 -32.96 -3.65
N TYR A 146 12.06 -33.10 -2.66
CA TYR A 146 12.07 -34.19 -1.69
C TYR A 146 10.74 -34.30 -0.93
N TYR A 147 10.27 -33.20 -0.34
CA TYR A 147 9.01 -33.21 0.40
C TYR A 147 7.79 -33.46 -0.48
N ASN A 148 7.81 -33.02 -1.74
CA ASN A 148 6.75 -33.39 -2.69
C ASN A 148 6.83 -34.87 -3.09
N ALA A 149 8.03 -35.44 -3.22
CA ALA A 149 8.24 -36.85 -3.51
C ALA A 149 7.76 -37.74 -2.35
N LEU A 150 8.02 -37.34 -1.10
CA LEU A 150 7.58 -38.08 0.09
C LEU A 150 6.07 -38.28 0.16
N VAL A 151 5.26 -37.37 -0.40
CA VAL A 151 3.80 -37.52 -0.46
C VAL A 151 3.37 -38.75 -1.28
N LYS A 152 4.20 -39.19 -2.23
CA LYS A 152 3.96 -40.35 -3.10
C LYS A 152 4.66 -41.63 -2.64
N LEU A 153 5.52 -41.56 -1.61
CA LEU A 153 6.31 -42.69 -1.15
C LEU A 153 5.77 -43.25 0.16
N ASN A 154 5.92 -44.56 0.34
CA ASN A 154 5.69 -45.20 1.63
C ASN A 154 6.99 -45.12 2.44
N VAL A 155 7.05 -44.14 3.33
CA VAL A 155 8.20 -43.89 4.20
C VAL A 155 7.84 -44.12 5.66
N ASP A 156 8.85 -44.47 6.45
CA ASP A 156 8.70 -44.66 7.89
C ASP A 156 8.66 -43.32 8.64
N LEU A 157 8.01 -43.32 9.80
CA LEU A 157 7.85 -42.17 10.68
C LEU A 157 9.21 -41.61 11.13
N GLU A 158 10.20 -42.48 11.39
CA GLU A 158 11.52 -42.08 11.88
C GLU A 158 12.27 -41.29 10.80
N LEU A 159 12.37 -41.84 9.59
CA LEU A 159 13.05 -41.21 8.45
C LEU A 159 12.44 -39.85 8.09
N VAL A 160 11.11 -39.73 8.08
CA VAL A 160 10.43 -38.45 7.85
C VAL A 160 10.75 -37.44 8.94
N SER A 161 10.81 -37.90 10.19
CA SER A 161 11.10 -37.03 11.34
C SER A 161 12.54 -36.53 11.30
N ASP A 162 13.50 -37.38 10.96
CA ASP A 162 14.91 -37.00 10.84
C ASP A 162 15.12 -35.97 9.72
N ALA A 163 14.47 -36.19 8.56
CA ALA A 163 14.51 -35.23 7.45
C ALA A 163 13.89 -33.87 7.81
N ILE A 164 12.79 -33.87 8.57
CA ILE A 164 12.18 -32.63 9.10
C ILE A 164 13.12 -31.96 10.10
N GLN A 165 13.68 -32.70 11.05
CA GLN A 165 14.61 -32.16 12.04
C GLN A 165 15.82 -31.48 11.38
N TYR A 166 16.38 -32.09 10.33
CA TYR A 166 17.43 -31.51 9.52
C TYR A 166 17.00 -30.19 8.86
N SER A 167 15.78 -30.15 8.30
CA SER A 167 15.25 -28.99 7.57
C SER A 167 14.78 -27.85 8.48
N LEU A 168 14.57 -28.08 9.78
CA LEU A 168 14.06 -27.06 10.71
C LEU A 168 15.05 -25.93 10.97
N ASN A 169 16.35 -26.16 10.80
CA ASN A 169 17.40 -25.17 11.11
C ASN A 169 17.48 -24.02 10.08
N ASP A 170 16.96 -24.22 8.88
CA ASP A 170 16.92 -23.22 7.81
C ASP A 170 15.48 -22.74 7.55
N GLU A 171 15.30 -21.42 7.40
CA GLU A 171 13.96 -20.83 7.26
C GLU A 171 13.27 -21.22 5.94
N ILE A 172 14.03 -21.30 4.84
CA ILE A 172 13.51 -21.67 3.52
C ILE A 172 13.13 -23.16 3.53
N HIS A 173 13.98 -24.02 4.10
CA HIS A 173 13.71 -25.44 4.17
C HIS A 173 12.53 -25.78 5.09
N ARG A 174 12.41 -25.07 6.22
CA ARG A 174 11.27 -25.18 7.15
C ARG A 174 9.93 -24.91 6.46
N HIS A 175 9.88 -23.99 5.49
CA HIS A 175 8.66 -23.75 4.70
C HIS A 175 8.20 -25.00 3.93
N TYR A 176 9.14 -25.78 3.38
CA TYR A 176 8.80 -27.02 2.67
C TYR A 176 8.32 -28.12 3.61
N SER A 177 8.91 -28.26 4.81
CA SER A 177 8.43 -29.21 5.83
C SER A 177 6.99 -28.89 6.27
N LYS A 178 6.66 -27.60 6.46
CA LYS A 178 5.28 -27.17 6.76
C LYS A 178 4.32 -27.50 5.62
N THR A 179 4.74 -27.25 4.37
CA THR A 179 3.94 -27.55 3.18
C THR A 179 3.67 -29.05 3.04
N TYR A 180 4.67 -29.88 3.31
CA TYR A 180 4.53 -31.34 3.37
C TYR A 180 3.47 -31.76 4.40
N CYS A 181 3.55 -31.25 5.63
CA CYS A 181 2.60 -31.56 6.70
C CYS A 181 1.15 -31.25 6.30
N LYS A 182 0.91 -30.14 5.59
CA LYS A 182 -0.42 -29.81 5.06
C LYS A 182 -0.88 -30.79 3.97
N LYS A 183 0.00 -31.15 3.03
CA LYS A 183 -0.31 -32.07 1.92
C LYS A 183 -0.56 -33.50 2.38
N ILE A 184 0.27 -34.03 3.28
CA ILE A 184 0.18 -35.42 3.73
C ILE A 184 -1.11 -35.67 4.51
N SER A 185 -1.62 -34.69 5.27
CA SER A 185 -2.93 -34.78 5.92
C SER A 185 -4.07 -35.02 4.96
N VAL A 186 -3.97 -34.50 3.73
CA VAL A 186 -5.01 -34.66 2.71
C VAL A 186 -4.84 -35.96 1.94
N LYS A 187 -3.61 -36.32 1.58
CA LYS A 187 -3.30 -37.48 0.72
C LYS A 187 -3.26 -38.81 1.47
N ASN A 188 -2.76 -38.80 2.72
CA ASN A 188 -2.68 -39.99 3.56
C ASN A 188 -3.03 -39.66 5.03
N PRO A 189 -4.33 -39.49 5.35
CA PRO A 189 -4.78 -39.10 6.68
C PRO A 189 -4.38 -40.08 7.79
N VAL A 190 -4.27 -41.37 7.47
CA VAL A 190 -3.87 -42.41 8.42
C VAL A 190 -2.41 -42.24 8.82
N PHE A 191 -1.52 -42.03 7.85
CA PHE A 191 -0.11 -41.78 8.12
C PHE A 191 0.11 -40.45 8.85
N ALA A 192 -0.59 -39.39 8.45
CA ALA A 192 -0.53 -38.10 9.13
C ALA A 192 -0.96 -38.20 10.62
N ASN A 193 -1.98 -39.00 10.93
CA ASN A 193 -2.36 -39.29 12.32
C ASN A 193 -1.24 -40.03 13.08
N LYS A 194 -0.57 -40.99 12.45
CA LYS A 194 0.58 -41.68 13.07
C LYS A 194 1.73 -40.73 13.37
N LEU A 195 2.02 -39.77 12.47
CA LEU A 195 3.02 -38.73 12.72
C LEU A 195 2.67 -37.87 13.94
N VAL A 196 1.41 -37.44 14.07
CA VAL A 196 0.97 -36.68 15.25
C VAL A 196 1.17 -37.46 16.54
N GLU A 197 0.84 -38.75 16.54
CA GLU A 197 1.10 -39.65 17.68
C GLU A 197 2.60 -39.77 17.98
N TYR A 198 3.42 -40.03 16.96
CA TYR A 198 4.86 -40.21 17.09
C TYR A 198 5.55 -38.95 17.65
N TRP A 199 5.13 -37.78 17.19
CA TRP A 199 5.65 -36.48 17.64
C TRP A 199 5.12 -36.03 19.01
N SER A 200 4.18 -36.76 19.60
CA SER A 200 3.70 -36.47 20.96
C SER A 200 4.68 -36.94 22.05
N ASN A 201 5.74 -37.64 21.68
CA ASN A 201 6.80 -38.08 22.59
C ASN A 201 7.66 -36.90 23.06
N GLU A 202 8.17 -36.95 24.30
CA GLU A 202 8.98 -35.88 24.92
C GLU A 202 10.30 -35.57 24.19
N LYS A 203 10.72 -36.44 23.25
CA LYS A 203 11.93 -36.24 22.44
C LYS A 203 11.80 -35.11 21.40
N PHE A 204 10.59 -34.66 21.10
CA PHE A 204 10.34 -33.63 20.08
C PHE A 204 10.08 -32.25 20.71
N ASP A 205 10.61 -31.22 20.05
CA ASP A 205 10.57 -29.84 20.54
C ASP A 205 9.25 -29.12 20.19
N LEU A 206 9.22 -27.80 20.47
CA LEU A 206 8.08 -26.95 20.16
C LEU A 206 7.81 -26.81 18.65
N SER A 207 8.84 -26.92 17.81
CA SER A 207 8.73 -26.80 16.35
C SER A 207 7.88 -27.93 15.79
N PHE A 208 8.08 -29.15 16.27
CA PHE A 208 7.23 -30.29 15.91
C PHE A 208 5.78 -30.13 16.36
N LYS A 209 5.52 -29.48 17.51
CA LYS A 209 4.15 -29.18 17.94
C LYS A 209 3.42 -28.24 16.97
N TYR A 210 4.11 -27.27 16.40
CA TYR A 210 3.56 -26.42 15.34
C TYR A 210 3.28 -27.22 14.05
N LEU A 211 4.10 -28.21 13.71
CA LEU A 211 3.82 -29.11 12.58
C LEU A 211 2.63 -30.06 12.85
N GLN A 212 2.49 -30.55 14.09
CA GLN A 212 1.30 -31.28 14.53
C GLN A 212 0.05 -30.43 14.36
N LYS A 213 0.12 -29.11 14.66
CA LYS A 213 -0.98 -28.17 14.45
C LYS A 213 -1.37 -28.12 12.97
N ASP A 214 -0.40 -27.88 12.08
CA ASP A 214 -0.62 -27.85 10.62
C ASP A 214 -1.29 -29.15 10.12
N ILE A 215 -0.86 -30.30 10.64
CA ILE A 215 -1.46 -31.59 10.31
C ILE A 215 -2.91 -31.66 10.78
N LEU A 216 -3.17 -31.35 12.05
CA LEU A 216 -4.49 -31.47 12.69
C LEU A 216 -5.52 -30.51 12.10
N VAL A 217 -5.13 -29.28 11.73
CA VAL A 217 -6.00 -28.32 11.04
C VAL A 217 -6.52 -28.92 9.74
N ASN A 218 -5.64 -29.52 8.93
CA ASN A 218 -6.03 -30.12 7.66
C ASN A 218 -6.78 -31.45 7.83
N LEU A 219 -6.46 -32.24 8.86
CA LEU A 219 -7.21 -33.46 9.19
C LEU A 219 -8.64 -33.15 9.63
N TYR A 220 -8.87 -32.06 10.37
CA TYR A 220 -10.22 -31.68 10.83
C TYR A 220 -11.22 -31.50 9.68
N ARG A 221 -10.73 -31.06 8.51
CA ARG A 221 -11.56 -30.95 7.29
C ARG A 221 -12.16 -32.29 6.86
N GLN A 222 -11.52 -33.41 7.19
CA GLN A 222 -11.93 -34.76 6.78
C GLN A 222 -12.44 -35.62 7.95
N ASP A 223 -11.86 -35.45 9.15
CA ASP A 223 -12.20 -36.21 10.35
C ASP A 223 -12.39 -35.29 11.56
N LYS A 224 -13.65 -35.17 12.00
CA LYS A 224 -14.02 -34.39 13.19
C LYS A 224 -13.32 -34.84 14.47
N LYS A 225 -12.82 -36.07 14.55
CA LYS A 225 -12.06 -36.54 15.72
C LYS A 225 -10.75 -35.77 15.91
N ALA A 226 -10.22 -35.14 14.86
CA ALA A 226 -9.03 -34.30 14.94
C ALA A 226 -9.20 -33.14 15.94
N PHE A 227 -10.43 -32.61 16.09
CA PHE A 227 -10.72 -31.55 17.06
C PHE A 227 -10.44 -32.01 18.50
N LYS A 228 -11.10 -33.09 18.95
CA LYS A 228 -10.86 -33.67 20.29
C LYS A 228 -9.42 -34.11 20.49
N ARG A 229 -8.75 -34.54 19.41
CA ARG A 229 -7.34 -34.92 19.44
C ARG A 229 -6.42 -33.72 19.68
N ALA A 230 -6.69 -32.57 19.08
CA ALA A 230 -5.91 -31.35 19.30
C ALA A 230 -5.89 -30.95 20.77
N PHE A 231 -7.03 -31.01 21.46
CA PHE A 231 -7.12 -30.78 22.91
C PHE A 231 -6.23 -31.74 23.73
N LYS A 232 -6.12 -33.00 23.31
CA LYS A 232 -5.26 -33.99 23.98
C LYS A 232 -3.78 -33.69 23.72
N VAL A 233 -3.40 -33.41 22.47
CA VAL A 233 -2.02 -33.18 22.04
C VAL A 233 -1.46 -31.88 22.64
N PHE A 234 -2.27 -30.81 22.65
CA PHE A 234 -1.84 -29.49 23.10
C PHE A 234 -2.25 -29.15 24.53
N LYS A 235 -2.63 -30.15 25.34
CA LYS A 235 -3.05 -29.96 26.75
C LYS A 235 -2.05 -29.11 27.56
N ASN A 236 -0.75 -29.31 27.33
CA ASN A 236 0.33 -28.59 28.02
C ASN A 236 0.93 -27.46 27.16
N SER A 237 0.25 -27.03 26.10
CA SER A 237 0.73 -25.99 25.19
C SER A 237 -0.46 -25.12 24.74
N PRO A 238 -1.08 -24.35 25.67
CA PRO A 238 -2.34 -23.67 25.40
C PRO A 238 -2.24 -22.66 24.26
N LYS A 239 -1.07 -22.01 24.10
CA LYS A 239 -0.78 -21.14 22.95
C LYS A 239 -1.05 -21.82 21.60
N ILE A 240 -0.48 -23.02 21.39
CA ILE A 240 -0.64 -23.77 20.14
C ILE A 240 -2.08 -24.28 19.97
N LEU A 241 -2.75 -24.58 21.08
CA LEU A 241 -4.17 -24.92 21.05
C LEU A 241 -5.00 -23.74 20.56
N ILE A 242 -4.75 -22.52 21.03
CA ILE A 242 -5.45 -21.32 20.55
C ILE A 242 -5.16 -21.12 19.06
N ASP A 243 -3.89 -21.19 18.64
CA ASP A 243 -3.52 -21.10 17.21
C ASP A 243 -4.26 -22.13 16.34
N PHE A 244 -4.42 -23.37 16.82
CA PHE A 244 -5.24 -24.37 16.15
C PHE A 244 -6.70 -23.92 16.00
N LEU A 245 -7.29 -23.38 17.07
CA LEU A 245 -8.68 -22.93 17.10
C LEU A 245 -8.92 -21.69 16.21
N VAL A 246 -7.90 -20.86 15.96
CA VAL A 246 -7.97 -19.75 14.99
C VAL A 246 -8.00 -20.27 13.55
N GLU A 247 -7.19 -21.28 13.23
CA GLU A 247 -6.96 -21.74 11.85
C GLU A 247 -8.00 -22.75 11.33
N ILE A 248 -8.82 -23.36 12.19
CA ILE A 248 -9.83 -24.31 11.75
C ILE A 248 -11.09 -23.65 11.16
N ASP A 249 -11.61 -24.28 10.12
CA ASP A 249 -12.91 -23.99 9.54
C ASP A 249 -13.99 -24.79 10.30
N TYR A 250 -14.56 -24.20 11.35
CA TYR A 250 -15.56 -24.86 12.23
C TYR A 250 -16.68 -25.51 11.42
N GLN A 251 -16.83 -26.84 11.57
CA GLN A 251 -17.83 -27.60 10.81
C GLN A 251 -19.19 -27.68 11.51
N ASN A 252 -19.27 -27.28 12.78
CA ASN A 252 -20.50 -27.29 13.58
C ASN A 252 -20.41 -26.33 14.77
N ASP A 253 -21.56 -25.94 15.29
CA ASP A 253 -21.66 -24.98 16.40
C ASP A 253 -21.19 -25.56 17.75
N ASP A 254 -21.26 -26.88 17.95
CA ASP A 254 -20.78 -27.51 19.18
C ASP A 254 -19.27 -27.35 19.35
N ASP A 255 -18.49 -27.60 18.30
CA ASP A 255 -17.04 -27.41 18.31
C ASP A 255 -16.67 -25.94 18.55
N LEU A 256 -17.44 -24.99 17.98
CA LEU A 256 -17.27 -23.56 18.22
C LEU A 256 -17.50 -23.20 19.70
N GLN A 257 -18.58 -23.71 20.31
CA GLN A 257 -18.88 -23.48 21.72
C GLN A 257 -17.83 -24.11 22.65
N ILE A 258 -17.30 -25.28 22.29
CA ILE A 258 -16.20 -25.91 23.03
C ILE A 258 -14.94 -25.04 22.93
N ALA A 259 -14.63 -24.51 21.74
CA ALA A 259 -13.48 -23.63 21.54
C ALA A 259 -13.58 -22.35 22.36
N ILE A 260 -14.74 -21.69 22.37
CA ILE A 260 -14.99 -20.48 23.17
C ILE A 260 -14.73 -20.77 24.65
N ARG A 261 -15.33 -21.83 25.22
CA ARG A 261 -15.13 -22.19 26.63
C ARG A 261 -13.68 -22.54 26.94
N ALA A 262 -12.97 -23.16 26.00
CA ALA A 262 -11.57 -23.50 26.18
C ALA A 262 -10.69 -22.26 26.29
N VAL A 263 -10.89 -21.28 25.41
CA VAL A 263 -10.14 -20.02 25.43
C VAL A 263 -10.46 -19.22 26.71
N GLU A 264 -11.73 -19.16 27.11
CA GLU A 264 -12.13 -18.50 28.37
C GLU A 264 -11.52 -19.13 29.63
N ASN A 265 -11.39 -20.46 29.66
CA ASN A 265 -10.73 -21.15 30.77
C ASN A 265 -9.22 -20.83 30.79
N ILE A 266 -8.56 -20.80 29.63
CA ILE A 266 -7.13 -20.45 29.52
C ILE A 266 -6.89 -19.01 30.00
N GLU A 267 -7.78 -18.08 29.63
CA GLU A 267 -7.75 -16.69 30.11
C GLU A 267 -7.86 -16.61 31.64
N SER A 268 -8.77 -17.39 32.22
CA SER A 268 -9.05 -17.40 33.67
C SER A 268 -7.90 -17.97 34.50
N ASP A 269 -7.12 -18.88 33.93
CA ASP A 269 -5.96 -19.51 34.58
C ASP A 269 -4.71 -18.59 34.63
N GLY A 270 -4.81 -17.33 34.19
CA GLY A 270 -3.74 -16.33 34.27
C GLY A 270 -2.63 -16.49 33.22
N ASN A 271 -2.79 -17.42 32.27
CA ASN A 271 -1.87 -17.59 31.14
C ASN A 271 -2.29 -16.68 29.99
N PHE A 272 -1.87 -15.42 30.04
CA PHE A 272 -2.31 -14.43 29.06
C PHE A 272 -1.50 -14.52 27.74
N TYR A 273 -2.04 -15.24 26.75
CA TYR A 273 -1.51 -15.32 25.38
C TYR A 273 -2.17 -14.29 24.47
N GLY A 274 -1.86 -13.02 24.71
CA GLY A 274 -2.63 -11.88 24.21
C GLY A 274 -2.92 -11.86 22.72
N SER A 275 -1.89 -12.06 21.89
CA SER A 275 -2.04 -11.99 20.44
C SER A 275 -2.95 -13.08 19.88
N GLU A 276 -2.79 -14.32 20.34
CA GLU A 276 -3.52 -15.49 19.87
C GLU A 276 -4.99 -15.42 20.32
N ILE A 277 -5.24 -14.93 21.54
CA ILE A 277 -6.59 -14.73 22.07
C ILE A 277 -7.32 -13.66 21.25
N VAL A 278 -6.68 -12.54 20.94
CA VAL A 278 -7.29 -11.47 20.11
C VAL A 278 -7.58 -12.00 18.70
N GLN A 279 -6.68 -12.79 18.10
CA GLN A 279 -6.92 -13.45 16.82
C GLN A 279 -8.08 -14.43 16.87
N PHE A 280 -8.24 -15.18 17.96
CA PHE A 280 -9.38 -16.07 18.17
C PHE A 280 -10.71 -15.31 18.21
N TYR A 281 -10.80 -14.22 18.97
CA TYR A 281 -12.01 -13.40 18.98
C TYR A 281 -12.31 -12.77 17.60
N ALA A 282 -11.28 -12.35 16.86
CA ALA A 282 -11.44 -11.89 15.48
C ALA A 282 -12.01 -13.00 14.59
N LYS A 283 -11.53 -14.24 14.74
CA LYS A 283 -12.05 -15.41 14.00
C LYS A 283 -13.54 -15.65 14.27
N LEU A 284 -14.02 -15.39 15.48
CA LEU A 284 -15.45 -15.56 15.80
C LEU A 284 -16.34 -14.66 14.92
N LEU A 285 -15.88 -13.45 14.60
CA LEU A 285 -16.61 -12.53 13.71
C LEU A 285 -16.68 -13.04 12.26
N GLU A 286 -15.67 -13.77 11.80
CA GLU A 286 -15.71 -14.43 10.47
C GLU A 286 -16.69 -15.61 10.45
N VAL A 287 -16.76 -16.38 11.55
CA VAL A 287 -17.55 -17.61 11.63
C VAL A 287 -19.04 -17.31 11.86
N LYS A 288 -19.36 -16.28 12.64
CA LYS A 288 -20.74 -15.88 12.97
C LYS A 288 -20.95 -14.37 12.77
N PRO A 289 -20.85 -13.85 11.53
CA PRO A 289 -20.92 -12.42 11.26
C PRO A 289 -22.28 -11.79 11.57
N ASP A 290 -23.37 -12.58 11.58
CA ASP A 290 -24.73 -12.07 11.84
C ASP A 290 -25.17 -12.22 13.31
N SER A 291 -24.32 -12.75 14.19
CA SER A 291 -24.68 -13.00 15.60
C SER A 291 -24.34 -11.80 16.48
N LEU A 292 -25.35 -11.02 16.85
CA LEU A 292 -25.20 -9.88 17.78
C LEU A 292 -24.55 -10.28 19.12
N GLU A 293 -24.82 -11.49 19.61
CA GLU A 293 -24.18 -12.01 20.82
C GLU A 293 -22.67 -12.14 20.65
N ILE A 294 -22.21 -12.71 19.54
CA ILE A 294 -20.78 -12.86 19.23
C ILE A 294 -20.13 -11.50 18.97
N ILE A 295 -20.81 -10.62 18.21
CA ILE A 295 -20.30 -9.27 17.93
C ILE A 295 -20.06 -8.51 19.22
N ASN A 296 -21.07 -8.42 20.09
CA ASN A 296 -20.95 -7.73 21.37
C ASN A 296 -19.85 -8.34 22.23
N LYS A 297 -19.82 -9.67 22.33
CA LYS A 297 -18.79 -10.38 23.11
C LYS A 297 -17.37 -10.07 22.64
N VAL A 298 -17.13 -10.08 21.33
CA VAL A 298 -15.80 -9.81 20.76
C VAL A 298 -15.38 -8.37 21.02
N PHE A 299 -16.25 -7.40 20.75
CA PHE A 299 -15.92 -6.00 20.98
C PHE A 299 -15.77 -5.68 22.48
N ASP A 300 -16.61 -6.23 23.36
CA ASP A 300 -16.46 -6.11 24.81
C ASP A 300 -15.09 -6.63 25.27
N LYS A 301 -14.65 -7.77 24.72
CA LYS A 301 -13.31 -8.33 24.98
C LYS A 301 -12.20 -7.44 24.45
N PHE A 302 -12.34 -6.88 23.26
CA PHE A 302 -11.37 -5.91 22.74
C PHE A 302 -11.29 -4.67 23.63
N TYR A 303 -12.41 -4.12 24.12
CA TYR A 303 -12.39 -3.02 25.08
C TYR A 303 -11.72 -3.43 26.39
N GLU A 304 -12.10 -4.58 26.96
CA GLU A 304 -11.51 -5.13 28.19
C GLU A 304 -9.98 -5.24 28.09
N TYR A 305 -9.47 -5.80 26.99
CA TYR A 305 -8.04 -6.00 26.79
C TYR A 305 -7.27 -4.73 26.47
N TYR A 306 -7.88 -3.81 25.73
CA TYR A 306 -7.26 -2.53 25.44
C TYR A 306 -7.03 -1.70 26.72
N GLU A 307 -7.90 -1.87 27.72
CA GLU A 307 -7.79 -1.22 29.04
C GLU A 307 -6.70 -1.82 29.95
N LYS A 308 -6.19 -3.03 29.69
CA LYS A 308 -5.15 -3.69 30.52
C LYS A 308 -3.74 -3.12 30.40
N GLU A 309 -3.55 -2.09 29.58
CA GLU A 309 -2.29 -1.34 29.36
C GLU A 309 -1.08 -2.14 28.85
N ASP A 310 -1.30 -3.31 28.27
CA ASP A 310 -0.26 -4.02 27.54
C ASP A 310 -0.15 -3.51 26.10
N GLU A 311 1.00 -2.93 25.76
CA GLU A 311 1.24 -2.33 24.44
C GLU A 311 1.28 -3.36 23.30
N GLU A 312 1.68 -4.61 23.57
CA GLU A 312 1.69 -5.67 22.54
C GLU A 312 0.24 -6.03 22.18
N ILE A 313 -0.62 -6.25 23.18
CA ILE A 313 -2.04 -6.55 22.96
C ILE A 313 -2.72 -5.39 22.24
N ARG A 314 -2.51 -4.15 22.69
CA ARG A 314 -3.08 -2.95 22.06
C ARG A 314 -2.67 -2.87 20.60
N GLY A 315 -1.40 -3.11 20.30
CA GLY A 315 -0.88 -3.16 18.93
C GLY A 315 -1.61 -4.20 18.08
N TRP A 316 -1.83 -5.41 18.62
CA TRP A 316 -2.57 -6.47 17.93
C TRP A 316 -4.04 -6.14 17.71
N ILE A 317 -4.73 -5.60 18.72
CA ILE A 317 -6.14 -5.17 18.60
C ILE A 317 -6.27 -4.10 17.53
N VAL A 318 -5.40 -3.08 17.55
CA VAL A 318 -5.38 -2.02 16.53
C VAL A 318 -5.13 -2.60 15.15
N HIS A 319 -4.17 -3.51 15.01
CA HIS A 319 -3.88 -4.17 13.73
C HIS A 319 -5.09 -4.94 13.20
N ILE A 320 -5.72 -5.74 14.04
CA ILE A 320 -6.87 -6.58 13.68
C ILE A 320 -8.10 -5.72 13.35
N ILE A 321 -8.41 -4.71 14.16
CA ILE A 321 -9.54 -3.80 13.90
C ILE A 321 -9.30 -2.95 12.64
N SER A 322 -8.06 -2.59 12.33
CA SER A 322 -7.76 -1.79 11.14
C SER A 322 -7.73 -2.64 9.87
N ARG A 323 -7.17 -3.85 9.93
CA ARG A 323 -6.78 -4.66 8.76
C ARG A 323 -7.22 -6.12 8.75
N GLY A 324 -7.51 -6.70 9.91
CA GLY A 324 -7.79 -8.13 10.05
C GLY A 324 -9.27 -8.49 9.94
N ILE A 325 -10.18 -7.55 10.24
CA ILE A 325 -11.63 -7.77 10.22
C ILE A 325 -12.28 -6.99 9.08
N ASP A 326 -13.13 -7.68 8.32
CA ASP A 326 -14.00 -7.08 7.31
C ASP A 326 -15.41 -6.86 7.89
N GLY A 327 -16.02 -5.69 7.64
CA GLY A 327 -17.35 -5.32 8.17
C GLY A 327 -17.31 -4.66 9.55
N PHE A 328 -18.43 -4.70 10.28
CA PHE A 328 -18.63 -4.15 11.65
C PHE A 328 -18.18 -2.68 11.79
N GLU A 329 -18.52 -1.86 10.79
CA GLU A 329 -17.96 -0.53 10.65
C GLU A 329 -18.40 0.42 11.78
N ASP A 330 -19.61 0.26 12.30
CA ASP A 330 -20.10 1.03 13.46
C ASP A 330 -19.27 0.73 14.70
N GLU A 331 -19.06 -0.55 15.01
CA GLU A 331 -18.30 -0.98 16.18
C GLU A 331 -16.82 -0.60 16.06
N ARG A 332 -16.21 -0.83 14.90
CA ARG A 332 -14.83 -0.42 14.61
C ARG A 332 -14.68 1.09 14.70
N TYR A 333 -15.63 1.85 14.17
CA TYR A 333 -15.62 3.31 14.24
C TYR A 333 -15.75 3.83 15.68
N ASN A 334 -16.61 3.23 16.50
CA ASN A 334 -16.68 3.55 17.93
C ASN A 334 -15.37 3.22 18.66
N PHE A 335 -14.75 2.09 18.30
CA PHE A 335 -13.46 1.68 18.86
C PHE A 335 -12.33 2.67 18.53
N LEU A 336 -12.34 3.29 17.34
CA LEU A 336 -11.39 4.35 16.97
C LEU A 336 -11.45 5.52 17.96
N HIS A 337 -12.65 5.99 18.31
CA HIS A 337 -12.80 7.08 19.28
C HIS A 337 -12.26 6.68 20.65
N HIS A 338 -12.48 5.44 21.06
CA HIS A 338 -11.93 4.91 22.30
C HIS A 338 -10.39 4.89 22.30
N ILE A 339 -9.77 4.38 21.23
CA ILE A 339 -8.30 4.39 21.04
C ILE A 339 -7.74 5.80 21.19
N LEU A 340 -8.33 6.76 20.47
CA LEU A 340 -7.85 8.14 20.43
C LEU A 340 -8.01 8.84 21.77
N ASN A 341 -9.13 8.63 22.47
CA ASN A 341 -9.37 9.20 23.79
C ASN A 341 -8.41 8.65 24.85
N LYS A 342 -8.07 7.35 24.76
CA LYS A 342 -7.21 6.68 25.75
C LYS A 342 -5.73 6.98 25.55
N THR A 343 -5.24 6.90 24.30
CA THR A 343 -3.79 6.95 24.01
C THR A 343 -3.32 8.28 23.43
N GLY A 344 -4.22 9.08 22.85
CA GLY A 344 -3.85 10.25 22.06
C GLY A 344 -3.06 9.93 20.78
N ASN A 345 -2.89 8.65 20.42
CA ASN A 345 -2.09 8.26 19.27
C ASN A 345 -2.86 8.45 17.95
N ILE A 346 -2.77 9.66 17.40
CA ILE A 346 -3.42 10.02 16.14
C ILE A 346 -2.87 9.27 14.91
N ARG A 347 -1.70 8.62 15.01
CA ARG A 347 -1.10 7.91 13.86
C ARG A 347 -1.94 6.72 13.40
N VAL A 348 -2.79 6.17 14.29
CA VAL A 348 -3.71 5.08 13.98
C VAL A 348 -4.64 5.42 12.81
N ILE A 349 -5.03 6.69 12.66
CA ILE A 349 -5.98 7.16 11.64
C ILE A 349 -5.47 6.81 10.21
N LYS A 350 -4.14 6.82 10.01
CA LYS A 350 -3.50 6.63 8.70
C LYS A 350 -3.94 5.37 7.97
N TYR A 351 -4.14 4.28 8.71
CA TYR A 351 -4.44 2.96 8.15
C TYR A 351 -5.82 2.43 8.58
N PHE A 352 -6.52 3.12 9.49
CA PHE A 352 -7.73 2.60 10.11
C PHE A 352 -8.88 2.40 9.11
N PHE A 353 -9.00 3.29 8.12
CA PHE A 353 -10.07 3.28 7.13
C PHE A 353 -9.73 2.49 5.86
N GLU A 354 -8.58 1.78 5.79
CA GLU A 354 -8.16 1.04 4.59
C GLU A 354 -9.10 -0.13 4.24
N ASN A 355 -9.75 -0.74 5.24
CA ASN A 355 -10.66 -1.87 5.06
C ASN A 355 -12.14 -1.51 5.33
N PHE A 356 -12.49 -0.22 5.29
CA PHE A 356 -13.89 0.20 5.35
C PHE A 356 -14.51 0.20 3.94
N LYS A 357 -15.78 -0.15 3.85
CA LYS A 357 -16.61 -0.12 2.63
C LYS A 357 -17.40 1.17 2.54
N GLU A 358 -17.96 1.66 3.65
CA GLU A 358 -18.75 2.90 3.65
C GLU A 358 -17.88 4.14 3.91
N PRO A 359 -17.82 5.11 2.97
CA PRO A 359 -17.01 6.31 3.14
C PRO A 359 -17.52 7.23 4.26
N LYS A 360 -18.80 7.10 4.67
CA LYS A 360 -19.45 7.99 5.67
C LYS A 360 -18.65 8.13 6.97
N TYR A 361 -18.04 7.06 7.47
CA TYR A 361 -17.26 7.06 8.72
C TYR A 361 -16.00 7.91 8.59
N TYR A 362 -15.28 7.75 7.48
CA TYR A 362 -14.09 8.54 7.20
C TYR A 362 -14.43 10.03 7.06
N PHE A 363 -15.47 10.37 6.29
CA PHE A 363 -15.84 11.77 6.06
C PHE A 363 -16.37 12.43 7.33
N HIS A 364 -17.16 11.71 8.14
CA HIS A 364 -17.59 12.21 9.45
C HIS A 364 -16.38 12.47 10.38
N PHE A 365 -15.42 11.55 10.44
CA PHE A 365 -14.23 11.72 11.25
C PHE A 365 -13.33 12.86 10.77
N PHE A 366 -13.14 12.98 9.45
CA PHE A 366 -12.43 14.10 8.84
C PHE A 366 -13.13 15.42 9.13
N GLU A 367 -14.45 15.50 9.00
CA GLU A 367 -15.23 16.70 9.32
C GLU A 367 -15.01 17.13 10.78
N PHE A 368 -15.10 16.17 11.70
CA PHE A 368 -14.90 16.41 13.13
C PHE A 368 -13.49 16.93 13.43
N ALA A 369 -12.45 16.30 12.86
CA ALA A 369 -11.07 16.71 13.05
C ALA A 369 -10.80 18.10 12.41
N TYR A 370 -11.25 18.29 11.17
CA TYR A 370 -10.99 19.49 10.39
C TYR A 370 -11.73 20.72 10.95
N THR A 371 -12.95 20.55 11.44
CA THR A 371 -13.71 21.67 12.04
C THR A 371 -13.06 22.16 13.33
N LYS A 372 -12.35 21.29 14.07
CA LYS A 372 -11.66 21.65 15.31
C LYS A 372 -10.25 22.21 15.10
N LEU A 373 -9.49 21.65 14.14
CA LEU A 373 -8.07 21.96 13.94
C LEU A 373 -7.81 22.86 12.72
N GLU A 374 -8.76 22.94 11.79
CA GLU A 374 -8.68 23.72 10.56
C GLU A 374 -7.39 23.41 9.78
N PHE A 375 -6.63 24.44 9.40
CA PHE A 375 -5.35 24.30 8.70
C PHE A 375 -4.26 23.57 9.52
N ARG A 376 -4.45 23.37 10.82
CA ARG A 376 -3.53 22.56 11.66
C ARG A 376 -3.84 21.06 11.59
N THR A 377 -4.89 20.66 10.88
CA THR A 377 -5.21 19.24 10.66
C THR A 377 -4.05 18.57 9.92
N ASN A 378 -3.50 17.50 10.48
CA ASN A 378 -2.48 16.73 9.79
C ASN A 378 -3.10 15.89 8.67
N LEU A 379 -3.16 16.47 7.48
CA LEU A 379 -3.74 15.87 6.27
C LEU A 379 -3.10 14.52 5.90
N SER A 380 -1.81 14.30 6.19
CA SER A 380 -1.14 13.03 5.87
C SER A 380 -1.75 11.80 6.55
N LEU A 381 -2.49 11.99 7.65
CA LEU A 381 -3.21 10.92 8.35
C LEU A 381 -4.45 10.45 7.61
N PHE A 382 -4.96 11.21 6.66
CA PHE A 382 -6.23 10.97 5.99
C PHE A 382 -6.06 10.53 4.52
N GLU A 383 -4.86 10.74 3.98
CA GLU A 383 -4.53 10.47 2.57
C GLU A 383 -4.77 9.01 2.15
N GLY A 384 -4.46 8.05 3.03
CA GLY A 384 -4.68 6.61 2.76
C GLY A 384 -6.17 6.29 2.61
N GLY A 385 -6.98 6.75 3.55
CA GLY A 385 -8.43 6.52 3.57
C GLY A 385 -9.13 7.10 2.33
N ILE A 386 -8.88 8.37 2.00
CA ILE A 386 -9.55 8.97 0.83
C ILE A 386 -9.13 8.31 -0.49
N LYS A 387 -7.87 7.90 -0.63
CA LYS A 387 -7.40 7.18 -1.82
C LYS A 387 -8.02 5.79 -1.94
N HIS A 388 -8.27 5.11 -0.82
CA HIS A 388 -9.00 3.86 -0.79
C HIS A 388 -10.44 4.05 -1.28
N PHE A 389 -11.21 4.96 -0.67
CA PHE A 389 -12.61 5.17 -1.06
C PHE A 389 -12.78 5.70 -2.48
N TRP A 390 -11.85 6.53 -2.97
CA TRP A 390 -11.88 6.96 -4.37
C TRP A 390 -11.75 5.78 -5.35
N LYS A 391 -11.00 4.72 -4.97
CA LYS A 391 -10.84 3.50 -5.79
C LYS A 391 -12.01 2.53 -5.62
N SER A 392 -12.51 2.35 -4.40
CA SER A 392 -13.52 1.33 -4.08
C SER A 392 -14.96 1.82 -4.28
N ASN A 393 -15.26 3.08 -3.96
CA ASN A 393 -16.59 3.68 -4.06
C ASN A 393 -16.51 5.16 -4.48
N LYS A 394 -16.14 5.38 -5.75
CA LYS A 394 -15.93 6.73 -6.30
C LYS A 394 -17.18 7.61 -6.17
N SER A 395 -18.35 7.10 -6.52
CA SER A 395 -19.59 7.88 -6.61
C SER A 395 -19.96 8.51 -5.26
N GLU A 396 -19.99 7.71 -4.21
CA GLU A 396 -20.36 8.20 -2.87
C GLU A 396 -19.26 9.09 -2.27
N THR A 397 -17.99 8.75 -2.53
CA THR A 397 -16.84 9.59 -2.13
C THR A 397 -16.93 10.99 -2.76
N GLU A 398 -17.24 11.05 -4.05
CA GLU A 398 -17.43 12.31 -4.77
C GLU A 398 -18.59 13.11 -4.16
N GLU A 399 -19.73 12.46 -3.89
CA GLU A 399 -20.88 13.09 -3.24
C GLU A 399 -20.51 13.74 -1.89
N PHE A 400 -19.75 13.04 -1.04
CA PHE A 400 -19.27 13.61 0.22
C PHE A 400 -18.34 14.80 0.00
N ILE A 401 -17.39 14.76 -0.93
CA ILE A 401 -16.52 15.90 -1.23
C ILE A 401 -17.34 17.11 -1.71
N LEU A 402 -18.32 16.88 -2.60
CA LEU A 402 -19.20 17.94 -3.09
C LEU A 402 -20.03 18.56 -1.96
N LYS A 403 -20.52 17.75 -1.02
CA LYS A 403 -21.20 18.24 0.21
C LYS A 403 -20.31 19.16 1.04
N PHE A 404 -19.01 18.86 1.16
CA PHE A 404 -18.05 19.76 1.80
C PHE A 404 -17.92 21.08 1.02
N LEU A 405 -17.75 21.04 -0.30
CA LEU A 405 -17.57 22.23 -1.14
C LEU A 405 -18.79 23.17 -1.13
N SER A 406 -20.01 22.61 -1.11
CA SER A 406 -21.25 23.39 -1.10
C SER A 406 -21.71 23.83 0.29
N ASN A 407 -20.98 23.48 1.35
CA ASN A 407 -21.40 23.73 2.72
C ASN A 407 -21.51 25.23 3.04
N GLU A 408 -22.39 25.61 3.96
CA GLU A 408 -22.55 27.00 4.40
C GLU A 408 -21.31 27.52 5.14
N ASN A 409 -20.66 26.64 5.91
CA ASN A 409 -19.46 26.97 6.65
C ASN A 409 -18.24 26.94 5.72
N ILE A 410 -17.59 28.09 5.54
CA ILE A 410 -16.40 28.21 4.69
C ILE A 410 -15.27 27.27 5.09
N LYS A 411 -15.06 27.00 6.38
CA LYS A 411 -14.00 26.07 6.85
C LYS A 411 -14.21 24.67 6.27
N LYS A 412 -15.46 24.20 6.22
CA LYS A 412 -15.80 22.90 5.61
C LYS A 412 -15.56 22.94 4.10
N ARG A 413 -15.87 24.05 3.43
CA ARG A 413 -15.54 24.20 1.99
C ARG A 413 -14.04 24.07 1.73
N ILE A 414 -13.22 24.73 2.54
CA ILE A 414 -11.75 24.62 2.45
C ILE A 414 -11.27 23.20 2.77
N GLY A 415 -11.88 22.52 3.75
CA GLY A 415 -11.65 21.10 4.00
C GLY A 415 -11.96 20.23 2.78
N GLY A 416 -13.04 20.55 2.06
CA GLY A 416 -13.36 19.95 0.76
C GLY A 416 -12.23 20.10 -0.25
N ILE A 417 -11.69 21.30 -0.43
CA ILE A 417 -10.55 21.55 -1.32
C ILE A 417 -9.33 20.69 -0.94
N HIS A 418 -9.00 20.61 0.36
CA HIS A 418 -7.90 19.77 0.82
C HIS A 418 -8.10 18.28 0.48
N LEU A 419 -9.32 17.75 0.62
CA LEU A 419 -9.64 16.38 0.23
C LEU A 419 -9.38 16.15 -1.27
N ILE A 420 -9.73 17.11 -2.14
CA ILE A 420 -9.42 17.03 -3.58
C ILE A 420 -7.92 16.96 -3.80
N LEU A 421 -7.16 17.85 -3.15
CA LEU A 421 -5.73 18.01 -3.38
C LEU A 421 -4.88 16.85 -2.83
N MET A 422 -5.37 16.10 -1.84
CA MET A 422 -4.71 14.90 -1.30
C MET A 422 -4.47 13.81 -2.35
N GLY A 423 -5.41 13.64 -3.29
CA GLY A 423 -5.32 12.64 -4.36
C GLY A 423 -5.28 13.23 -5.77
N VAL A 424 -5.41 14.55 -5.90
CA VAL A 424 -5.68 15.24 -7.17
C VAL A 424 -6.87 14.58 -7.89
N PHE A 425 -7.97 14.45 -7.15
CA PHE A 425 -9.15 13.72 -7.62
C PHE A 425 -9.88 14.50 -8.72
N ALA A 426 -10.21 13.81 -9.81
CA ALA A 426 -11.00 14.38 -10.90
C ALA A 426 -12.49 14.37 -10.53
N ILE A 427 -12.93 15.45 -9.90
CA ILE A 427 -14.31 15.67 -9.44
C ILE A 427 -15.07 16.52 -10.47
N ASP A 428 -16.34 16.18 -10.69
CA ASP A 428 -17.27 17.01 -11.45
C ASP A 428 -18.04 17.93 -10.49
N VAL A 429 -17.63 19.20 -10.43
CA VAL A 429 -18.24 20.19 -9.53
C VAL A 429 -19.64 20.62 -9.99
N LEU A 430 -20.07 20.24 -11.20
CA LEU A 430 -21.40 20.53 -11.71
C LEU A 430 -22.48 19.65 -11.07
N HIS A 431 -22.09 18.52 -10.45
CA HIS A 431 -22.99 17.67 -9.66
C HIS A 431 -23.49 18.33 -8.36
N ILE A 432 -23.01 19.52 -8.00
CA ILE A 432 -23.60 20.30 -6.91
C ILE A 432 -24.97 20.80 -7.35
N ASP A 433 -26.03 20.28 -6.72
CA ASP A 433 -27.41 20.48 -7.18
C ASP A 433 -27.96 21.90 -7.05
N SER A 434 -27.39 22.70 -6.13
CA SER A 434 -27.91 24.04 -5.80
C SER A 434 -27.07 25.17 -6.38
N GLU A 435 -27.74 26.22 -6.86
CA GLU A 435 -27.09 27.45 -7.35
C GLU A 435 -26.18 28.06 -6.27
N ILE A 436 -26.70 28.19 -5.05
CA ILE A 436 -25.95 28.72 -3.91
C ILE A 436 -24.74 27.86 -3.55
N GLY A 437 -24.86 26.53 -3.64
CA GLY A 437 -23.75 25.61 -3.36
C GLY A 437 -22.61 25.78 -4.38
N GLN A 438 -22.94 25.96 -5.66
CA GLN A 438 -21.94 26.22 -6.70
C GLN A 438 -21.27 27.60 -6.49
N LEU A 439 -22.03 28.64 -6.16
CA LEU A 439 -21.48 29.97 -5.83
C LEU A 439 -20.54 29.93 -4.62
N ARG A 440 -20.94 29.23 -3.54
CA ARG A 440 -20.11 29.01 -2.35
C ARG A 440 -18.82 28.26 -2.67
N SER A 441 -18.86 27.30 -3.60
CA SER A 441 -17.69 26.56 -4.07
C SER A 441 -16.73 27.45 -4.85
N ILE A 442 -17.25 28.33 -5.72
CA ILE A 442 -16.45 29.33 -6.45
C ILE A 442 -15.70 30.24 -5.47
N GLU A 443 -16.39 30.74 -4.44
CA GLU A 443 -15.75 31.57 -3.41
C GLU A 443 -14.63 30.82 -2.67
N ALA A 444 -14.87 29.56 -2.30
CA ALA A 444 -13.87 28.75 -1.60
C ALA A 444 -12.61 28.56 -2.47
N PHE A 445 -12.78 28.26 -3.77
CA PHE A 445 -11.68 28.15 -4.72
C PHE A 445 -10.93 29.48 -4.89
N GLU A 446 -11.61 30.62 -4.92
CA GLU A 446 -10.99 31.95 -4.99
C GLU A 446 -10.14 32.29 -3.75
N ARG A 447 -10.62 31.86 -2.58
CA ARG A 447 -9.99 32.10 -1.27
C ARG A 447 -8.89 31.09 -0.93
N PHE A 448 -8.63 30.10 -1.78
CA PHE A 448 -7.58 29.11 -1.54
C PHE A 448 -6.36 29.37 -2.44
N PRO A 449 -5.34 30.13 -1.96
CA PRO A 449 -4.20 30.51 -2.77
C PRO A 449 -3.21 29.36 -3.02
N HIS A 450 -3.21 28.34 -2.16
CA HIS A 450 -2.29 27.22 -2.27
C HIS A 450 -2.68 26.32 -3.45
N SER A 451 -1.72 25.91 -4.30
CA SER A 451 -2.00 25.03 -5.44
C SER A 451 -3.13 25.53 -6.37
N ILE A 452 -3.25 26.86 -6.55
CA ILE A 452 -4.29 27.48 -7.38
C ILE A 452 -4.32 26.92 -8.81
N ASP A 453 -3.15 26.52 -9.32
CA ASP A 453 -2.94 25.84 -10.59
C ASP A 453 -3.74 24.55 -10.73
N LYS A 454 -3.91 23.79 -9.64
CA LYS A 454 -4.72 22.57 -9.58
C LYS A 454 -6.21 22.85 -9.41
N ILE A 455 -6.57 24.00 -8.86
CA ILE A 455 -7.97 24.37 -8.55
C ILE A 455 -8.64 25.04 -9.75
N VAL A 456 -7.90 25.82 -10.53
CA VAL A 456 -8.44 26.55 -11.71
C VAL A 456 -9.19 25.64 -12.68
N PRO A 457 -8.71 24.42 -13.02
CA PRO A 457 -9.49 23.50 -13.87
C PRO A 457 -10.87 23.16 -13.30
N LEU A 458 -10.99 23.00 -11.98
CA LEU A 458 -12.27 22.74 -11.30
C LEU A 458 -13.17 23.98 -11.34
N LEU A 459 -12.61 25.15 -10.98
CA LEU A 459 -13.32 26.43 -11.04
C LEU A 459 -13.87 26.72 -12.46
N LEU A 460 -13.10 26.38 -13.50
CA LEU A 460 -13.48 26.58 -14.89
C LEU A 460 -14.67 25.70 -15.33
N GLN A 461 -14.93 24.56 -14.68
CA GLN A 461 -16.08 23.71 -15.01
C GLN A 461 -17.41 24.46 -14.88
N PHE A 462 -17.53 25.36 -13.89
CA PHE A 462 -18.73 26.17 -13.64
C PHE A 462 -19.18 27.04 -14.82
N ARG A 463 -18.34 27.27 -15.84
CA ARG A 463 -18.75 27.90 -17.12
C ARG A 463 -19.90 27.16 -17.81
N SER A 464 -19.99 25.85 -17.57
CA SER A 464 -21.00 24.95 -18.12
C SER A 464 -22.20 24.73 -17.19
N SER A 465 -22.28 25.43 -16.06
CA SER A 465 -23.41 25.31 -15.11
C SER A 465 -24.77 25.54 -15.78
N LYS A 466 -25.85 25.00 -15.22
CA LYS A 466 -27.22 25.35 -15.64
C LYS A 466 -27.64 26.75 -15.17
N TYR A 467 -26.98 27.29 -14.15
CA TYR A 467 -27.32 28.57 -13.52
C TYR A 467 -26.56 29.74 -14.14
N LYS A 468 -27.28 30.80 -14.51
CA LYS A 468 -26.66 31.99 -15.12
C LYS A 468 -25.76 32.75 -14.15
N ALA A 469 -26.17 32.90 -12.88
CA ALA A 469 -25.37 33.61 -11.89
C ALA A 469 -24.03 32.92 -11.65
N VAL A 470 -24.02 31.58 -11.60
CA VAL A 470 -22.80 30.78 -11.46
C VAL A 470 -21.84 30.98 -12.63
N LYS A 471 -22.35 31.03 -13.88
CA LYS A 471 -21.50 31.29 -15.06
C LYS A 471 -20.83 32.65 -15.00
N GLU A 472 -21.59 33.69 -14.64
CA GLU A 472 -21.05 35.04 -14.53
C GLU A 472 -20.06 35.15 -13.38
N GLU A 473 -20.34 34.58 -12.21
CA GLU A 473 -19.41 34.60 -11.08
C GLU A 473 -18.12 33.82 -11.38
N CYS A 474 -18.21 32.67 -12.05
CA CYS A 474 -17.04 31.90 -12.50
C CYS A 474 -16.16 32.76 -13.43
N LYS A 475 -16.77 33.39 -14.44
CA LYS A 475 -16.08 34.27 -15.39
C LYS A 475 -15.43 35.47 -14.69
N LEU A 476 -16.15 36.13 -13.78
CA LEU A 476 -15.63 37.26 -13.01
C LEU A 476 -14.47 36.84 -12.10
N THR A 477 -14.61 35.71 -11.41
CA THR A 477 -13.57 35.18 -10.51
C THR A 477 -12.30 34.83 -11.26
N LEU A 478 -12.39 34.12 -12.38
CA LEU A 478 -11.23 33.84 -13.23
C LEU A 478 -10.59 35.12 -13.78
N SER A 479 -11.41 36.12 -14.14
CA SER A 479 -10.91 37.43 -14.55
C SER A 479 -10.15 38.16 -13.44
N ARG A 480 -10.63 38.10 -12.19
CA ARG A 480 -9.92 38.64 -11.03
C ARG A 480 -8.59 37.92 -10.80
N LEU A 481 -8.56 36.59 -10.93
CA LEU A 481 -7.33 35.82 -10.78
C LEU A 481 -6.28 36.19 -11.85
N ILE A 482 -6.71 36.46 -13.09
CA ILE A 482 -5.81 36.97 -14.14
C ILE A 482 -5.37 38.41 -13.82
N PHE A 483 -6.31 39.33 -13.61
CA PHE A 483 -5.96 40.75 -13.51
C PHE A 483 -5.20 41.11 -12.21
N GLU A 484 -5.62 40.54 -11.07
CA GLU A 484 -5.17 40.99 -9.74
C GLU A 484 -4.15 40.08 -9.06
N ALA A 485 -4.15 38.77 -9.35
CA ALA A 485 -3.43 37.79 -8.54
C ALA A 485 -2.25 37.12 -9.25
N TYR A 486 -2.50 36.45 -10.37
CA TYR A 486 -1.54 35.50 -10.96
C TYR A 486 -1.30 35.71 -12.46
N HIS A 487 -2.01 36.66 -13.09
CA HIS A 487 -1.65 37.21 -14.40
C HIS A 487 -1.54 36.14 -15.51
N GLU A 488 -0.44 36.18 -16.26
CA GLU A 488 -0.20 35.32 -17.42
C GLU A 488 -0.21 33.82 -17.06
N HIS A 489 0.18 33.46 -15.83
CA HIS A 489 0.23 32.07 -15.40
C HIS A 489 -1.15 31.41 -15.41
N ILE A 490 -2.14 32.03 -14.77
CA ILE A 490 -3.52 31.51 -14.72
C ILE A 490 -4.20 31.61 -16.08
N TYR A 491 -3.92 32.68 -16.84
CA TYR A 491 -4.41 32.80 -18.22
C TYR A 491 -4.00 31.59 -19.07
N LYS A 492 -2.73 31.19 -19.04
CA LYS A 492 -2.23 30.01 -19.77
C LYS A 492 -2.93 28.73 -19.34
N ILE A 493 -3.12 28.53 -18.03
CA ILE A 493 -3.84 27.35 -17.50
C ILE A 493 -5.28 27.30 -18.01
N ILE A 494 -5.98 28.44 -18.00
CA ILE A 494 -7.36 28.54 -18.49
C ILE A 494 -7.42 28.17 -19.98
N LEU A 495 -6.55 28.76 -20.81
CA LEU A 495 -6.55 28.51 -22.26
C LEU A 495 -6.34 27.03 -22.60
N ASN A 496 -5.48 26.34 -21.86
CA ASN A 496 -5.20 24.91 -22.06
C ASN A 496 -6.44 24.02 -21.81
N HIS A 497 -7.43 24.50 -21.06
CA HIS A 497 -8.65 23.77 -20.73
C HIS A 497 -9.88 24.22 -21.54
N LEU A 498 -9.75 25.22 -22.41
CA LEU A 498 -10.84 25.72 -23.25
C LEU A 498 -10.80 25.11 -24.66
N SER A 499 -11.94 24.61 -25.13
CA SER A 499 -12.07 24.00 -26.45
C SER A 499 -12.19 25.03 -27.58
N ASN A 500 -12.45 24.57 -28.80
CA ASN A 500 -12.74 25.41 -29.97
C ASN A 500 -14.23 25.69 -30.17
N SER A 501 -15.08 25.38 -29.18
CA SER A 501 -16.51 25.69 -29.22
C SER A 501 -16.77 27.19 -29.30
N LYS A 502 -17.94 27.60 -29.83
CA LYS A 502 -18.31 29.02 -29.94
C LYS A 502 -18.35 29.74 -28.59
N ALA A 503 -18.85 29.05 -27.55
CA ALA A 503 -18.90 29.58 -26.19
C ALA A 503 -17.49 29.77 -25.61
N ASP A 504 -16.61 28.77 -25.78
CA ASP A 504 -15.23 28.86 -25.29
C ASP A 504 -14.42 29.92 -26.05
N LYS A 505 -14.67 30.13 -27.35
CA LYS A 505 -14.03 31.23 -28.11
C LYS A 505 -14.35 32.60 -27.53
N SER A 506 -15.61 32.85 -27.18
CA SER A 506 -16.01 34.10 -26.52
C SER A 506 -15.32 34.29 -25.16
N LEU A 507 -15.19 33.21 -24.37
CA LEU A 507 -14.43 33.25 -23.12
C LEU A 507 -12.93 33.51 -23.34
N LYS A 508 -12.31 32.90 -24.35
CA LYS A 508 -10.90 33.15 -24.72
C LYS A 508 -10.67 34.61 -25.05
N GLU A 509 -11.55 35.21 -25.86
CA GLU A 509 -11.47 36.64 -26.20
C GLU A 509 -11.61 37.52 -24.95
N PHE A 510 -12.56 37.20 -24.06
CA PHE A 510 -12.76 37.93 -22.82
C PHE A 510 -11.53 37.89 -21.92
N PHE A 511 -10.96 36.71 -21.66
CA PHE A 511 -9.78 36.57 -20.80
C PHE A 511 -8.51 37.16 -21.43
N THR A 512 -8.41 37.16 -22.75
CA THR A 512 -7.29 37.83 -23.46
C THR A 512 -7.35 39.33 -23.23
N LYS A 513 -8.55 39.94 -23.37
CA LYS A 513 -8.74 41.36 -23.03
C LYS A 513 -8.39 41.68 -21.58
N THR A 514 -8.75 40.80 -20.63
CA THR A 514 -8.38 40.96 -19.22
C THR A 514 -6.85 40.99 -19.03
N LEU A 515 -6.12 40.10 -19.71
CA LEU A 515 -4.65 40.07 -19.66
C LEU A 515 -4.06 41.31 -20.33
N ASP A 516 -4.60 41.75 -21.47
CA ASP A 516 -4.16 42.95 -22.16
C ASP A 516 -4.32 44.19 -21.27
N SER A 517 -5.46 44.33 -20.58
CA SER A 517 -5.68 45.41 -19.62
C SER A 517 -4.66 45.38 -18.46
N TYR A 518 -4.27 44.20 -17.99
CA TYR A 518 -3.20 44.08 -17.01
C TYR A 518 -1.85 44.53 -17.58
N ASN A 519 -1.52 44.11 -18.81
CA ASN A 519 -0.27 44.50 -19.47
C ASN A 519 -0.21 46.01 -19.72
N GLU A 520 -1.31 46.64 -20.13
CA GLU A 520 -1.44 48.10 -20.25
C GLU A 520 -1.20 48.80 -18.91
N MET A 521 -1.76 48.28 -17.82
CA MET A 521 -1.50 48.80 -16.47
C MET A 521 -0.01 48.69 -16.10
N CYS A 522 0.65 47.57 -16.42
CA CYS A 522 2.08 47.39 -16.17
C CYS A 522 2.92 48.39 -16.96
N VAL A 523 2.61 48.61 -18.24
CA VAL A 523 3.26 49.62 -19.10
C VAL A 523 3.00 51.03 -18.59
N PHE A 524 1.83 51.30 -18.03
CA PHE A 524 1.54 52.59 -17.41
C PHE A 524 2.37 52.79 -16.13
N LYS A 525 2.41 51.80 -15.24
CA LYS A 525 3.18 51.86 -13.99
C LYS A 525 4.68 51.97 -14.23
N SER A 526 5.21 51.32 -15.27
CA SER A 526 6.64 51.40 -15.60
C SER A 526 7.09 52.78 -16.07
N LYS A 527 6.16 53.65 -16.50
CA LYS A 527 6.45 55.06 -16.82
C LYS A 527 6.53 55.97 -15.60
N ILE A 528 6.13 55.48 -14.42
CA ILE A 528 6.19 56.22 -13.16
C ILE A 528 7.51 55.83 -12.47
N ASN A 529 8.49 56.73 -12.50
CA ASN A 529 9.82 56.47 -11.94
C ASN A 529 9.78 56.08 -10.46
N ASP A 530 8.89 56.68 -9.67
CA ASP A 530 8.71 56.37 -8.23
C ASP A 530 8.24 54.93 -7.97
N LEU A 531 7.65 54.28 -8.98
CA LEU A 531 7.20 52.89 -8.91
C LEU A 531 8.20 51.93 -9.56
N SER A 532 9.32 52.43 -10.11
CA SER A 532 10.37 51.60 -10.70
C SER A 532 11.14 50.88 -9.59
N PRO A 533 11.13 49.54 -9.54
CA PRO A 533 11.90 48.79 -8.54
C PRO A 533 13.39 49.12 -8.61
N ASN A 534 13.93 49.27 -9.83
CA ASN A 534 15.33 49.62 -10.06
C ASN A 534 15.67 51.02 -9.54
N GLN A 535 14.76 51.99 -9.70
CA GLN A 535 14.99 53.35 -9.21
C GLN A 535 14.87 53.40 -7.68
N ASN A 536 13.92 52.67 -7.10
CA ASN A 536 13.77 52.57 -5.65
C ASN A 536 14.99 51.89 -5.00
N GLU A 537 15.49 50.82 -5.62
CA GLU A 537 16.73 50.14 -5.19
C GLU A 537 17.94 51.06 -5.35
N TYR A 538 18.07 51.74 -6.49
CA TYR A 538 19.13 52.72 -6.72
C TYR A 538 19.10 53.85 -5.68
N ASN A 539 17.94 54.45 -5.42
CA ASN A 539 17.78 55.54 -4.45
C ASN A 539 18.11 55.08 -3.02
N LEU A 540 17.72 53.86 -2.65
CA LEU A 540 18.06 53.27 -1.36
C LEU A 540 19.57 52.99 -1.24
N MET A 541 20.19 52.51 -2.31
CA MET A 541 21.63 52.26 -2.35
C MET A 541 22.42 53.58 -2.31
N GLU A 542 21.96 54.61 -3.01
CA GLU A 542 22.55 55.95 -2.97
C GLU A 542 22.43 56.56 -1.57
N LEU A 543 21.27 56.42 -0.92
CA LEU A 543 21.08 56.85 0.47
C LEU A 543 22.03 56.09 1.41
N TYR A 544 22.17 54.78 1.22
CA TYR A 544 23.10 53.97 2.01
C TYR A 544 24.54 54.47 1.86
N TYR A 545 25.05 54.62 0.64
CA TYR A 545 26.41 55.12 0.40
C TYR A 545 26.60 56.54 0.91
N ARG A 546 25.58 57.40 0.80
CA ARG A 546 25.63 58.75 1.36
C ARG A 546 25.76 58.72 2.88
N LEU A 547 24.95 57.90 3.56
CA LEU A 547 25.03 57.72 5.02
C LEU A 547 26.37 57.08 5.44
N GLU A 548 26.90 56.15 4.66
CA GLU A 548 28.21 55.55 4.87
C GLU A 548 29.32 56.61 4.80
N HIS A 549 29.33 57.44 3.75
CA HIS A 549 30.29 58.53 3.58
C HIS A 549 30.15 59.60 4.66
N GLU A 550 28.92 59.98 5.04
CA GLU A 550 28.67 60.89 6.16
C GLU A 550 29.21 60.31 7.48
N ASN A 551 29.01 59.02 7.72
CA ASN A 551 29.49 58.35 8.92
C ASN A 551 31.02 58.26 8.93
N GLN A 552 31.65 57.90 7.81
CA GLN A 552 33.11 57.91 7.65
C GLN A 552 33.69 59.32 7.85
N ALA A 553 33.03 60.36 7.34
CA ALA A 553 33.45 61.74 7.53
C ALA A 553 33.38 62.15 9.02
N LYS A 554 32.28 61.83 9.71
CA LYS A 554 32.14 62.05 11.16
C LYS A 554 33.22 61.31 11.95
N MET A 555 33.47 60.04 11.63
CA MET A 555 34.53 59.25 12.27
C MET A 555 35.91 59.87 12.04
N MET A 556 36.19 60.41 10.85
CA MET A 556 37.45 61.11 10.56
C MET A 556 37.58 62.45 11.32
N GLU A 557 36.47 63.15 11.54
CA GLU A 557 36.44 64.34 12.40
C GLU A 557 36.68 63.97 13.87
N GLU A 558 36.05 62.92 14.39
CA GLU A 558 36.26 62.42 15.76
C GLU A 558 37.71 62.00 16.02
N VAL A 559 38.33 61.32 15.04
CA VAL A 559 39.76 60.96 15.08
C VAL A 559 40.65 62.21 15.08
N LYS A 560 40.33 63.22 14.25
CA LYS A 560 41.07 64.51 14.23
C LYS A 560 40.92 65.29 15.55
N GLU A 561 39.79 65.16 16.23
CA GLU A 561 39.54 65.75 17.55
C GLU A 561 40.17 64.95 18.70
N GLY A 562 40.84 63.83 18.42
CA GLY A 562 41.53 63.00 19.41
C GLY A 562 40.60 62.11 20.25
N LYS A 563 39.34 61.93 19.84
CA LYS A 563 38.37 61.03 20.49
C LYS A 563 38.44 59.65 19.82
N GLY A 564 39.46 58.87 20.17
CA GLY A 564 39.67 57.49 19.67
C GLY A 564 40.87 57.36 18.71
N THR A 565 41.29 56.12 18.44
CA THR A 565 42.39 55.82 17.50
C THR A 565 41.87 55.35 16.14
N PHE A 566 42.59 55.67 15.06
CA PHE A 566 42.28 55.21 13.69
C PHE A 566 42.06 53.68 13.58
N LEU A 567 42.78 52.90 14.40
CA LEU A 567 42.65 51.44 14.48
C LEU A 567 41.37 50.97 15.21
N GLU A 568 40.86 51.71 16.19
CA GLU A 568 39.59 51.39 16.88
C GLU A 568 38.37 51.56 15.97
N HIS A 569 38.47 52.43 14.96
CA HIS A 569 37.41 52.71 14.01
C HIS A 569 37.39 51.77 12.78
N LEU A 570 38.54 51.24 12.36
CA LEU A 570 38.64 50.21 11.32
C LEU A 570 38.16 48.82 11.79
N GLY A 571 38.12 48.59 13.11
CA GLY A 571 37.84 47.28 13.71
C GLY A 571 36.36 46.89 13.87
N LYS A 572 35.41 47.72 13.43
CA LYS A 572 33.96 47.46 13.60
C LYS A 572 33.16 47.79 12.34
N THR A 573 33.05 46.83 11.42
CA THR A 573 31.78 46.28 10.91
C THR A 573 31.99 45.55 9.58
N SER A 574 31.51 44.30 9.48
CA SER A 574 31.34 43.65 8.19
C SER A 574 30.06 44.18 7.55
N VAL A 575 30.16 44.84 6.39
CA VAL A 575 28.98 45.28 5.64
C VAL A 575 28.52 44.17 4.71
N ILE A 576 27.31 43.65 4.95
CA ILE A 576 26.62 42.78 4.00
C ILE A 576 25.92 43.67 2.97
N VAL A 577 26.45 43.73 1.75
CA VAL A 577 25.77 44.33 0.59
C VAL A 577 24.73 43.32 0.09
N ARG A 578 23.43 43.59 0.25
CA ARG A 578 22.35 42.58 0.10
C ARG A 578 22.42 41.71 -1.18
N GLY A 579 22.14 40.42 -1.01
CA GLY A 579 21.37 39.60 -1.95
C GLY A 579 22.14 38.54 -2.74
N ASN A 580 23.34 38.83 -3.23
CA ASN A 580 24.18 37.87 -3.97
C ASN A 580 25.65 38.29 -3.99
N ALA A 581 26.10 39.16 -3.09
CA ALA A 581 27.49 39.56 -3.02
C ALA A 581 27.90 39.96 -1.60
N TRP A 582 29.20 40.03 -1.35
CA TRP A 582 29.79 40.53 -0.13
C TRP A 582 31.05 41.33 -0.46
N LYS A 583 31.34 42.33 0.39
CA LYS A 583 32.54 43.18 0.29
C LYS A 583 33.24 43.13 1.65
N LEU A 584 34.56 42.95 1.64
CA LEU A 584 35.38 43.17 2.83
C LEU A 584 35.75 44.65 2.93
N ASP A 585 35.68 45.21 4.12
CA ASP A 585 36.03 46.61 4.31
C ASP A 585 37.53 46.83 4.04
N GLY A 586 37.85 47.81 3.19
CA GLY A 586 39.21 48.04 2.66
C GLY A 586 39.56 47.32 1.35
N GLN A 587 38.65 46.54 0.76
CA GLN A 587 38.80 45.99 -0.60
C GLN A 587 37.69 46.51 -1.51
N ASP A 588 38.04 47.06 -2.67
CA ASP A 588 37.04 47.50 -3.67
C ASP A 588 36.37 46.34 -4.43
N GLU A 589 36.84 45.10 -4.22
CA GLU A 589 36.36 43.93 -4.93
C GLU A 589 35.07 43.38 -4.31
N ILE A 590 33.98 43.45 -5.07
CA ILE A 590 32.68 42.87 -4.71
C ILE A 590 32.66 41.40 -5.13
N ARG A 591 32.56 40.47 -4.17
CA ARG A 591 32.55 39.03 -4.43
C ARG A 591 31.15 38.48 -4.45
N LYS A 592 30.80 37.74 -5.50
CA LYS A 592 29.47 37.15 -5.67
C LYS A 592 29.29 35.95 -4.71
N LEU A 593 28.13 35.84 -4.07
CA LEU A 593 27.67 34.63 -3.38
C LEU A 593 27.21 33.62 -4.44
N ASP A 594 27.49 32.34 -4.24
CA ASP A 594 26.97 31.28 -5.11
C ASP A 594 25.43 31.29 -5.11
N SER A 595 24.83 31.24 -6.29
CA SER A 595 23.38 31.44 -6.45
C SER A 595 22.61 30.13 -6.32
N HIS A 596 21.89 29.95 -5.21
CA HIS A 596 20.75 29.04 -5.15
C HIS A 596 19.47 29.83 -5.40
N GLN A 597 18.82 29.62 -6.55
CA GLN A 597 17.55 30.28 -6.87
C GLN A 597 16.38 29.30 -6.69
N HIS A 598 15.38 29.74 -5.94
CA HIS A 598 14.08 29.09 -5.82
C HIS A 598 13.01 30.17 -6.06
N SER A 599 12.03 29.88 -6.91
CA SER A 599 10.91 30.79 -7.20
C SER A 599 9.61 30.17 -6.73
N ILE A 600 8.81 30.94 -6.00
CA ILE A 600 7.47 30.55 -5.53
C ILE A 600 6.45 31.51 -6.16
N LEU A 601 5.34 30.98 -6.65
CA LEU A 601 4.21 31.80 -7.09
C LEU A 601 3.44 32.28 -5.86
N VAL A 602 3.30 33.60 -5.73
CA VAL A 602 2.58 34.24 -4.63
C VAL A 602 1.38 35.01 -5.21
N ASP A 603 0.26 34.97 -4.50
CA ASP A 603 -0.94 35.73 -4.86
C ASP A 603 -0.65 37.24 -4.85
N GLY A 604 -0.72 37.89 -6.01
CA GLY A 604 -0.43 39.32 -6.18
C GLY A 604 -1.25 40.25 -5.26
N ARG A 605 -2.42 39.79 -4.79
CA ARG A 605 -3.28 40.55 -3.86
C ARG A 605 -2.61 40.80 -2.51
N ILE A 606 -1.69 39.92 -2.07
CA ILE A 606 -0.94 40.10 -0.82
C ILE A 606 -0.12 41.39 -0.82
N TYR A 607 0.43 41.77 -1.97
CA TYR A 607 1.25 42.98 -2.11
C TYR A 607 0.40 44.24 -2.26
N LYS A 608 -0.85 44.11 -2.70
CA LYS A 608 -1.78 45.24 -2.89
C LYS A 608 -2.36 45.71 -1.56
N ASN A 609 -2.79 44.78 -0.71
CA ASN A 609 -3.30 45.06 0.63
C ASN A 609 -3.17 43.80 1.52
N PRO A 610 -2.05 43.63 2.24
CA PRO A 610 -1.78 42.43 3.02
C PRO A 610 -2.79 42.23 4.16
N ASP A 611 -3.18 43.30 4.85
CA ASP A 611 -4.12 43.23 5.98
C ASP A 611 -5.51 42.77 5.51
N LEU A 612 -5.99 43.33 4.40
CA LEU A 612 -7.26 42.91 3.80
C LEU A 612 -7.19 41.47 3.29
N TYR A 613 -6.07 41.09 2.69
CA TYR A 613 -5.85 39.74 2.18
C TYR A 613 -5.89 38.71 3.33
N GLU A 614 -5.14 38.95 4.40
CA GLU A 614 -5.14 38.10 5.59
C GLU A 614 -6.52 38.05 6.26
N HIS A 615 -7.20 39.20 6.40
CA HIS A 615 -8.56 39.24 6.92
C HIS A 615 -9.53 38.40 6.09
N LEU A 616 -9.47 38.45 4.75
CA LEU A 616 -10.34 37.67 3.87
C LEU A 616 -10.07 36.16 3.94
N LEU A 617 -8.79 35.76 4.09
CA LEU A 617 -8.41 34.36 4.26
C LEU A 617 -8.86 33.78 5.60
N ASN A 618 -8.78 34.59 6.66
CA ASN A 618 -9.13 34.17 8.03
C ASN A 618 -10.59 34.44 8.40
N SER A 619 -11.35 35.13 7.56
CA SER A 619 -12.75 35.46 7.81
C SER A 619 -13.67 34.27 7.54
N ASN A 620 -14.48 33.93 8.54
CA ASN A 620 -15.52 32.92 8.41
C ASN A 620 -16.78 33.41 7.67
N LYS A 621 -16.85 34.71 7.32
CA LYS A 621 -17.99 35.28 6.62
C LYS A 621 -17.91 34.97 5.13
N SER A 622 -18.94 34.31 4.62
CA SER A 622 -19.19 34.11 3.19
C SER A 622 -19.73 35.39 2.57
N LYS A 623 -19.43 35.62 1.28
CA LYS A 623 -20.13 36.60 0.43
C LYS A 623 -21.60 36.23 0.21
N TYR A 624 -21.96 34.99 0.56
CA TYR A 624 -23.26 34.37 0.38
C TYR A 624 -23.92 33.94 1.71
N ASP A 625 -23.46 34.49 2.83
CA ASP A 625 -24.17 34.42 4.12
C ASP A 625 -25.18 35.57 4.13
N ASN A 626 -26.40 35.31 4.59
CA ASN A 626 -27.42 36.35 4.77
C ASN A 626 -27.10 37.25 5.96
#